data_AF-D9UUL6-F1
#
_entry.id   AF-D9UUL6-F1
#
_cell.length_a   1.000
_cell.length_b   1.000
_cell.length_c   1.000
_cell.angle_alpha   90.00
_cell.angle_beta   90.00
_cell.angle_gamma   90.00
#
_symmetry.space_group_name_H-M   'P 1'
#
loop_
_entity.id
_entity.type
_entity.pdbx_description
1 polymer ?
#
loop_
_entity_poly.entity_id
_entity_poly.type
_entity_poly.pdbx_seq_one_letter_code
_entity_poly.pdbx_strand_id
1 'polypeptide(L)'
;MSMGSRIMTMKRQAAELGRIRTGYTRPNPNPDRGPIPVKSKTFVLSSHSRDYVAAAAELYGGRVEEWTPQNQSVAQFRVITDASELRAILPAGDPLSQSYEMWSGGGCSRRCDGETEQLTRRPCLCLAQYGDDWHLRSAREVCRPTSRINVMLPDLPDLGVWRLESKSYYAADAMAGGLDIVLAATEGRSMMPVRMWIEQRTRVANGKTKQFPVVMVVPSLPKLRHALSGPISTAAALDPSSLDRPAIAAAPAERPDYLADARGCSTAEDVRQVWHRANKAGHVARDGSDELSQQLMQIARDVEAGIDPRTGVVEDDDQDGDELDADGAVEAEIVEDAEPPTAWPAVAQPGGGAA
;
A
#
# COMPACT_ATOMS: atom_id res chain seq x y z
N MET A 1 29.02 2.50 17.38
CA MET A 1 28.84 3.96 17.54
C MET A 1 27.92 4.19 18.74
N SER A 2 28.40 4.86 19.78
CA SER A 2 27.55 5.24 20.91
C SER A 2 26.55 6.30 20.42
N MET A 3 25.29 5.91 20.21
CA MET A 3 24.23 6.88 19.93
C MET A 3 24.16 7.84 21.11
N GLY A 4 24.22 9.15 20.83
CA GLY A 4 24.24 10.20 21.86
C GLY A 4 23.12 10.06 22.91
N SER A 5 23.31 10.67 24.07
CA SER A 5 22.40 10.57 25.20
C SER A 5 20.98 11.01 24.82
N ARG A 6 20.05 10.05 24.78
CA ARG A 6 18.61 10.30 24.57
C ARG A 6 17.87 10.22 25.90
N ILE A 7 16.77 10.95 26.02
CA ILE A 7 15.85 10.81 27.15
C ILE A 7 15.17 9.44 27.07
N MET A 8 15.43 8.57 28.04
CA MET A 8 14.92 7.18 28.03
C MET A 8 13.42 7.08 28.34
N THR A 9 12.86 8.09 28.99
CA THR A 9 11.41 8.16 29.30
C THR A 9 10.56 8.62 28.12
N MET A 10 11.17 9.09 27.03
CA MET A 10 10.44 9.57 25.86
C MET A 10 10.30 8.46 24.82
N LYS A 11 9.09 8.33 24.27
CA LYS A 11 8.85 7.46 23.13
C LYS A 11 9.65 7.98 21.93
N ARG A 12 10.47 7.11 21.34
CA ARG A 12 11.14 7.40 20.07
C ARG A 12 10.12 7.21 18.97
N GLN A 13 9.74 8.29 18.29
CA GLN A 13 8.71 8.26 17.25
C GLN A 13 9.17 9.06 16.03
N ALA A 14 9.03 8.48 14.84
CA ALA A 14 9.23 9.18 13.58
C ALA A 14 8.07 10.16 13.34
N ALA A 15 8.32 11.23 12.58
CA ALA A 15 7.28 12.19 12.22
C ALA A 15 6.18 11.50 11.39
N GLU A 16 4.92 11.67 11.79
CA GLU A 16 3.76 11.21 11.00
C GLU A 16 3.50 12.24 9.90
N LEU A 17 3.81 11.90 8.66
CA LEU A 17 3.62 12.78 7.49
C LEU A 17 2.16 12.80 7.04
N GLY A 18 1.45 11.70 7.25
CA GLY A 18 0.06 11.56 6.86
C GLY A 18 -0.54 10.21 7.26
N ARG A 19 -1.77 9.99 6.80
CA ARG A 19 -2.54 8.77 7.06
C ARG A 19 -2.99 8.12 5.76
N ILE A 20 -3.02 6.79 5.77
CA ILE A 20 -3.54 5.96 4.71
C ILE A 20 -4.84 5.32 5.23
N ARG A 21 -5.93 5.44 4.47
CA ARG A 21 -7.24 4.88 4.80
C ARG A 21 -7.78 4.01 3.68
N THR A 22 -8.71 3.12 4.02
CA THR A 22 -9.37 2.18 3.09
C THR A 22 -10.77 2.63 2.68
N GLY A 23 -11.19 3.83 3.09
CA GLY A 23 -12.50 4.39 2.82
C GLY A 23 -12.53 5.89 3.10
N TYR A 24 -13.61 6.52 2.66
CA TYR A 24 -13.87 7.94 2.82
C TYR A 24 -15.36 8.19 3.09
N THR A 25 -15.72 9.41 3.44
CA THR A 25 -17.12 9.82 3.63
C THR A 25 -17.54 10.77 2.52
N ARG A 26 -18.78 10.58 2.04
CA ARG A 26 -19.48 11.48 1.12
C ARG A 26 -20.62 12.21 1.86
N PRO A 27 -20.99 13.43 1.44
CA PRO A 27 -22.16 14.12 1.99
C PRO A 27 -23.43 13.27 1.86
N ASN A 28 -24.30 13.38 2.86
CA ASN A 28 -25.63 12.76 2.80
C ASN A 28 -26.55 13.65 1.96
N PRO A 29 -27.33 13.09 1.01
CA PRO A 29 -28.35 13.86 0.29
C PRO A 29 -29.38 14.50 1.22
N ASN A 30 -29.64 13.88 2.38
CA ASN A 30 -30.47 14.47 3.43
C ASN A 30 -29.56 15.23 4.42
N PRO A 31 -29.69 16.57 4.56
CA PRO A 31 -28.85 17.38 5.42
C PRO A 31 -29.02 17.09 6.92
N ASP A 32 -30.14 16.50 7.34
CA ASP A 32 -30.41 16.15 8.73
C ASP A 32 -29.70 14.86 9.17
N ARG A 33 -29.02 14.19 8.24
CA ARG A 33 -28.31 12.92 8.49
C ARG A 33 -26.82 13.08 8.30
N GLY A 34 -26.06 12.37 9.13
CA GLY A 34 -24.60 12.35 9.06
C GLY A 34 -24.06 11.82 7.72
N PRO A 35 -22.77 12.09 7.42
CA PRO A 35 -22.14 11.72 6.15
C PRO A 35 -22.19 10.20 5.90
N ILE A 36 -22.28 9.82 4.63
CA ILE A 36 -22.34 8.42 4.23
C ILE A 36 -20.91 7.92 4.01
N PRO A 37 -20.45 6.91 4.73
CA PRO A 37 -19.15 6.29 4.50
C PRO A 37 -19.20 5.37 3.27
N VAL A 38 -18.08 5.37 2.57
CA VAL A 38 -17.86 4.72 1.28
C VAL A 38 -16.58 3.90 1.39
N LYS A 39 -16.66 2.63 0.98
CA LYS A 39 -15.49 1.77 0.84
C LYS A 39 -14.74 2.18 -0.41
N SER A 40 -13.44 2.43 -0.27
CA SER A 40 -12.62 2.78 -1.42
C SER A 40 -12.07 1.50 -2.06
N LYS A 41 -11.97 1.50 -3.40
CA LYS A 41 -11.27 0.45 -4.16
C LYS A 41 -9.75 0.57 -4.02
N THR A 42 -9.28 1.80 -3.84
CA THR A 42 -7.88 2.22 -3.73
C THR A 42 -7.65 2.95 -2.41
N PHE A 43 -6.40 3.28 -2.07
CA PHE A 43 -6.13 3.96 -0.82
C PHE A 43 -6.53 5.44 -0.85
N VAL A 44 -6.88 5.96 0.33
CA VAL A 44 -7.08 7.39 0.55
C VAL A 44 -5.93 7.91 1.40
N LEU A 45 -5.10 8.77 0.83
CA LEU A 45 -3.99 9.42 1.53
C LEU A 45 -4.45 10.79 2.02
N SER A 46 -4.13 11.14 3.26
CA SER A 46 -4.42 12.48 3.81
C SER A 46 -3.27 13.04 4.62
N SER A 47 -3.12 14.36 4.61
CA SER A 47 -2.20 15.07 5.48
C SER A 47 -2.73 16.47 5.80
N HIS A 48 -2.16 17.09 6.84
CA HIS A 48 -2.33 18.53 7.07
C HIS A 48 -1.54 19.36 6.05
N SER A 49 -0.50 18.78 5.45
CA SER A 49 0.26 19.40 4.36
C SER A 49 -0.41 19.13 3.01
N ARG A 50 -0.76 20.19 2.30
CA ARG A 50 -1.26 20.09 0.92
C ARG A 50 -0.21 19.50 -0.02
N ASP A 51 1.06 19.82 0.20
CA ASP A 51 2.16 19.43 -0.68
C ASP A 51 2.37 17.91 -0.68
N TYR A 52 2.25 17.26 0.48
CA TYR A 52 2.31 15.80 0.57
C TYR A 52 1.17 15.11 -0.17
N VAL A 53 -0.03 15.69 -0.11
CA VAL A 53 -1.21 15.14 -0.79
C VAL A 53 -1.14 15.41 -2.29
N ALA A 54 -0.59 16.55 -2.71
CA ALA A 54 -0.34 16.86 -4.11
C ALA A 54 0.71 15.92 -4.72
N ALA A 55 1.82 15.66 -4.02
CA ALA A 55 2.82 14.68 -4.46
C ALA A 55 2.23 13.26 -4.56
N ALA A 56 1.37 12.88 -3.61
CA ALA A 56 0.64 11.62 -3.68
C ALA A 56 -0.32 11.55 -4.88
N ALA A 57 -1.00 12.65 -5.22
CA ALA A 57 -1.89 12.72 -6.38
C ALA A 57 -1.11 12.65 -7.70
N GLU A 58 0.05 13.29 -7.79
CA GLU A 58 0.93 13.21 -8.96
C GLU A 58 1.45 11.79 -9.17
N LEU A 59 1.89 11.13 -8.10
CA LEU A 59 2.47 9.80 -8.17
C LEU A 59 1.45 8.69 -8.38
N TYR A 60 0.31 8.74 -7.68
CA TYR A 60 -0.67 7.66 -7.63
C TYR A 60 -1.99 7.98 -8.34
N GLY A 61 -2.08 9.13 -9.00
CA GLY A 61 -3.32 9.63 -9.58
C GLY A 61 -4.32 10.14 -8.53
N GLY A 62 -5.49 10.56 -9.01
CA GLY A 62 -6.56 11.12 -8.21
C GLY A 62 -6.54 12.65 -8.12
N ARG A 63 -7.50 13.19 -7.37
CA ARG A 63 -7.68 14.64 -7.19
C ARG A 63 -7.47 15.03 -5.73
N VAL A 64 -6.67 16.08 -5.52
CA VAL A 64 -6.52 16.70 -4.20
C VAL A 64 -7.81 17.41 -3.81
N GLU A 65 -8.33 17.07 -2.63
CA GLU A 65 -9.51 17.68 -2.03
C GLU A 65 -9.18 18.23 -0.65
N GLU A 66 -9.70 19.41 -0.35
CA GLU A 66 -9.79 19.88 1.04
C GLU A 66 -10.93 19.16 1.73
N TRP A 67 -10.66 18.64 2.92
CA TRP A 67 -11.58 17.81 3.67
C TRP A 67 -11.31 17.94 5.16
N THR A 68 -12.36 18.11 5.94
CA THR A 68 -12.28 18.09 7.40
C THR A 68 -12.73 16.70 7.89
N PRO A 69 -11.86 15.96 8.60
CA PRO A 69 -12.28 14.70 9.23
C PRO A 69 -13.46 14.90 10.17
N GLN A 70 -14.35 13.91 10.25
CA GLN A 70 -15.43 13.93 11.24
C GLN A 70 -14.85 14.09 12.65
N ASN A 71 -15.55 14.86 13.49
CA ASN A 71 -15.14 15.14 14.87
C ASN A 71 -13.80 15.89 14.98
N GLN A 72 -13.32 16.55 13.92
CA GLN A 72 -12.18 17.45 13.96
C GLN A 72 -12.56 18.86 13.50
N SER A 73 -11.92 19.86 14.10
CA SER A 73 -12.11 21.28 13.76
C SER A 73 -11.13 21.79 12.69
N VAL A 74 -10.11 20.98 12.34
CA VAL A 74 -9.00 21.41 11.48
C VAL A 74 -9.15 20.75 10.12
N ALA A 75 -9.26 21.58 9.09
CA ALA A 75 -9.26 21.14 7.71
C ALA A 75 -7.93 20.46 7.36
N GLN A 76 -8.02 19.41 6.55
CA GLN A 76 -6.88 18.65 6.04
C GLN A 76 -7.03 18.52 4.52
N PHE A 77 -6.02 17.94 3.89
CA PHE A 77 -6.06 17.59 2.48
C PHE A 77 -6.12 16.06 2.35
N ARG A 78 -6.83 15.59 1.33
CA ARG A 78 -6.87 14.17 0.98
C ARG A 78 -6.80 13.97 -0.53
N VAL A 79 -6.38 12.78 -0.92
CA VAL A 79 -6.49 12.26 -2.30
C VAL A 79 -6.98 10.82 -2.20
N ILE A 80 -7.99 10.50 -3.01
CA ILE A 80 -8.37 9.12 -3.31
C ILE A 80 -7.54 8.74 -4.53
N THR A 81 -6.65 7.77 -4.40
CA THR A 81 -5.70 7.44 -5.48
C THR A 81 -6.38 6.67 -6.60
N ASP A 82 -5.81 6.74 -7.81
CA ASP A 82 -6.22 5.86 -8.91
C ASP A 82 -5.42 4.54 -8.89
N ALA A 83 -4.19 4.58 -8.36
CA ALA A 83 -3.34 3.41 -8.20
C ALA A 83 -3.97 2.36 -7.27
N SER A 84 -4.02 1.11 -7.75
CA SER A 84 -4.49 -0.05 -7.00
C SER A 84 -3.47 -0.57 -5.97
N GLU A 85 -2.19 -0.22 -6.14
CA GLU A 85 -1.09 -0.68 -5.30
C GLU A 85 -0.20 0.50 -4.87
N LEU A 86 0.26 0.47 -3.61
CA LEU A 86 1.32 1.34 -3.11
C LEU A 86 2.58 0.51 -2.84
N ARG A 87 3.72 1.03 -3.26
CA ARG A 87 5.04 0.52 -2.84
C ARG A 87 5.46 1.27 -1.59
N ALA A 88 5.72 0.53 -0.52
CA ALA A 88 6.04 1.09 0.78
C ALA A 88 7.22 0.35 1.42
N ILE A 89 7.75 0.91 2.50
CA ILE A 89 8.81 0.32 3.30
C ILE A 89 8.32 0.22 4.75
N LEU A 90 8.39 -0.97 5.32
CA LEU A 90 8.18 -1.17 6.74
C LEU A 90 9.44 -0.75 7.52
N PRO A 91 9.31 0.06 8.58
CA PRO A 91 10.43 0.39 9.47
C PRO A 91 10.95 -0.88 10.16
N ALA A 92 12.19 -0.82 10.64
CA ALA A 92 12.73 -1.87 11.51
C ALA A 92 11.96 -1.94 12.84
N GLY A 93 11.93 -3.12 13.45
CA GLY A 93 11.07 -3.46 14.59
C GLY A 93 9.68 -3.92 14.14
N ASP A 94 8.76 -4.04 15.09
CA ASP A 94 7.36 -4.34 14.80
C ASP A 94 6.62 -3.05 14.39
N PRO A 95 6.20 -2.90 13.12
CA PRO A 95 5.48 -1.73 12.66
C PRO A 95 3.98 -1.77 13.00
N LEU A 96 3.49 -2.91 13.51
CA LEU A 96 2.10 -3.16 13.80
C LEU A 96 1.74 -2.73 15.22
N SER A 97 0.61 -2.03 15.34
CA SER A 97 -0.06 -1.81 16.61
C SER A 97 -1.50 -2.25 16.46
N GLN A 98 -1.87 -3.35 17.13
CA GLN A 98 -3.25 -3.83 17.20
C GLN A 98 -3.78 -3.78 18.62
N SER A 99 -5.01 -3.34 18.76
CA SER A 99 -5.77 -3.46 19.99
C SER A 99 -7.26 -3.40 19.69
N TYR A 100 -8.07 -3.99 20.54
CA TYR A 100 -9.49 -3.74 20.58
C TYR A 100 -9.76 -2.45 21.35
N GLU A 101 -10.34 -1.46 20.69
CA GLU A 101 -10.53 -0.12 21.23
C GLU A 101 -12.02 0.26 21.29
N MET A 102 -12.43 0.86 22.41
CA MET A 102 -13.70 1.57 22.53
C MET A 102 -13.41 3.06 22.60
N TRP A 103 -13.92 3.81 21.62
CA TRP A 103 -13.79 5.26 21.56
C TRP A 103 -15.10 5.92 22.01
N SER A 104 -14.98 6.98 22.81
CA SER A 104 -16.06 7.91 23.16
C SER A 104 -15.68 9.32 22.70
N GLY A 105 -16.58 10.30 22.87
CA GLY A 105 -16.27 11.71 22.60
C GLY A 105 -15.07 12.25 23.41
N GLY A 106 -14.74 11.62 24.54
CA GLY A 106 -13.57 11.96 25.38
C GLY A 106 -12.28 11.23 25.01
N GLY A 107 -12.27 10.39 23.96
CA GLY A 107 -11.12 9.61 23.53
C GLY A 107 -11.28 8.10 23.75
N CYS A 108 -10.16 7.38 23.78
CA CYS A 108 -10.14 5.92 23.92
C CYS A 108 -10.48 5.52 25.37
N SER A 109 -11.74 5.14 25.59
CA SER A 109 -12.25 4.77 26.91
C SER A 109 -11.81 3.38 27.36
N ARG A 110 -11.53 2.46 26.41
CA ARG A 110 -11.05 1.10 26.70
C ARG A 110 -10.10 0.65 25.63
N ARG A 111 -9.03 -0.05 26.02
CA ARG A 111 -8.11 -0.71 25.10
C ARG A 111 -7.76 -2.09 25.63
N CYS A 112 -7.96 -3.16 24.86
CA CYS A 112 -7.56 -4.52 25.26
C CYS A 112 -6.92 -5.30 24.10
N ASP A 113 -6.20 -6.37 24.43
CA ASP A 113 -5.66 -7.33 23.45
C ASP A 113 -6.62 -8.51 23.17
N GLY A 114 -7.79 -8.51 23.81
CA GLY A 114 -8.77 -9.60 23.76
C GLY A 114 -8.86 -10.38 25.07
N GLU A 115 -7.78 -10.41 25.86
CA GLU A 115 -7.71 -11.10 27.15
C GLU A 115 -7.53 -10.11 28.32
N THR A 116 -6.71 -9.08 28.12
CA THR A 116 -6.32 -8.08 29.12
C THR A 116 -6.61 -6.66 28.61
N GLU A 117 -7.23 -5.85 29.47
CA GLU A 117 -7.43 -4.41 29.29
C GLU A 117 -6.16 -3.65 29.70
N GLN A 118 -5.60 -2.87 28.79
CA GLN A 118 -4.27 -2.28 28.87
C GLN A 118 -4.20 -1.03 29.75
N LEU A 119 -5.28 -0.24 29.89
CA LEU A 119 -5.25 1.00 30.67
C LEU A 119 -5.21 0.72 32.18
N THR A 120 -5.95 -0.29 32.62
CA THR A 120 -6.12 -0.67 34.04
C THR A 120 -5.46 -2.01 34.38
N ARG A 121 -4.96 -2.76 33.39
CA ARG A 121 -4.33 -4.08 33.52
C ARG A 121 -5.24 -5.12 34.19
N ARG A 122 -6.52 -5.11 33.82
CA ARG A 122 -7.57 -6.04 34.30
C ARG A 122 -8.00 -6.98 33.17
N PRO A 123 -8.74 -8.07 33.45
CA PRO A 123 -9.32 -8.88 32.39
C PRO A 123 -10.17 -8.05 31.42
N CYS A 124 -10.15 -8.44 30.14
CA CYS A 124 -10.91 -7.81 29.07
C CYS A 124 -12.41 -7.79 29.42
N LEU A 125 -12.98 -6.58 29.53
CA LEU A 125 -14.39 -6.40 29.88
C LEU A 125 -15.34 -6.99 28.84
N CYS A 126 -14.99 -6.93 27.55
CA CYS A 126 -15.86 -7.46 26.49
C CYS A 126 -15.94 -9.00 26.57
N LEU A 127 -14.79 -9.66 26.78
CA LEU A 127 -14.73 -11.10 26.99
C LEU A 127 -15.50 -11.50 28.25
N ALA A 128 -15.25 -10.82 29.37
CA ALA A 128 -15.90 -11.12 30.64
C ALA A 128 -17.43 -10.94 30.61
N GLN A 129 -17.93 -9.96 29.86
CA GLN A 129 -19.37 -9.64 29.80
C GLN A 129 -20.13 -10.47 28.76
N TYR A 130 -19.50 -10.78 27.62
CA TYR A 130 -20.21 -11.35 26.46
C TYR A 130 -19.71 -12.74 26.02
N GLY A 131 -18.69 -13.30 26.68
CA GLY A 131 -18.10 -14.60 26.33
C GLY A 131 -17.26 -14.55 25.06
N ASP A 132 -16.81 -15.71 24.56
CA ASP A 132 -15.80 -15.81 23.48
C ASP A 132 -16.24 -15.16 22.15
N ASP A 133 -17.54 -15.18 21.85
CA ASP A 133 -18.14 -14.62 20.64
C ASP A 133 -18.40 -13.10 20.71
N TRP A 134 -17.89 -12.42 21.75
CA TRP A 134 -18.07 -10.99 21.94
C TRP A 134 -17.69 -10.17 20.70
N HIS A 135 -16.67 -10.60 19.95
CA HIS A 135 -16.14 -9.96 18.76
C HIS A 135 -17.13 -9.94 17.56
N LEU A 136 -18.20 -10.74 17.61
CA LEU A 136 -19.27 -10.75 16.60
C LEU A 136 -20.37 -9.71 16.88
N ARG A 137 -20.35 -9.06 18.06
CA ARG A 137 -21.37 -8.10 18.47
C ARG A 137 -21.25 -6.76 17.77
N SER A 138 -22.28 -5.94 17.94
CA SER A 138 -22.31 -4.63 17.32
C SER A 138 -21.19 -3.76 17.89
N ALA A 139 -20.63 -2.96 16.99
CA ALA A 139 -19.48 -2.14 17.25
C ALA A 139 -19.82 -0.88 18.11
N ARG A 140 -21.04 -0.84 18.66
CA ARG A 140 -21.53 0.11 19.69
C ARG A 140 -21.51 -0.51 21.09
N GLU A 141 -21.58 -1.84 21.19
CA GLU A 141 -21.66 -2.56 22.46
C GLU A 141 -20.28 -3.06 22.92
N VAL A 142 -19.38 -3.34 21.97
CA VAL A 142 -18.06 -3.94 22.23
C VAL A 142 -16.93 -3.16 21.58
N CYS A 143 -15.71 -3.35 22.10
CA CYS A 143 -14.49 -2.77 21.54
C CYS A 143 -14.26 -3.25 20.09
N ARG A 144 -13.79 -2.36 19.20
CA ARG A 144 -13.50 -2.70 17.80
C ARG A 144 -12.04 -3.05 17.61
N PRO A 145 -11.70 -4.08 16.80
CA PRO A 145 -10.31 -4.30 16.41
C PRO A 145 -9.81 -3.07 15.66
N THR A 146 -8.70 -2.51 16.11
CA THR A 146 -8.06 -1.37 15.47
C THR A 146 -6.60 -1.70 15.22
N SER A 147 -6.25 -1.76 13.94
CA SER A 147 -4.92 -2.09 13.46
C SER A 147 -4.29 -0.89 12.81
N ARG A 148 -3.07 -0.57 13.24
CA ARG A 148 -2.29 0.56 12.73
C ARG A 148 -0.92 0.06 12.29
N ILE A 149 -0.53 0.40 11.07
CA ILE A 149 0.79 0.08 10.52
C ILE A 149 1.47 1.39 10.13
N ASN A 150 2.68 1.61 10.62
CA ASN A 150 3.51 2.70 10.13
C ASN A 150 4.33 2.22 8.94
N VAL A 151 4.25 2.93 7.82
CA VAL A 151 5.01 2.64 6.61
C VAL A 151 5.71 3.89 6.13
N MET A 152 6.83 3.76 5.42
CA MET A 152 7.46 4.86 4.68
C MET A 152 7.06 4.72 3.22
N LEU A 153 6.76 5.83 2.55
CA LEU A 153 6.47 5.86 1.12
C LEU A 153 7.69 6.48 0.43
N PRO A 154 8.60 5.67 -0.16
CA PRO A 154 9.93 6.12 -0.56
C PRO A 154 9.93 7.14 -1.70
N ASP A 155 8.87 7.15 -2.51
CA ASP A 155 8.71 8.03 -3.66
C ASP A 155 7.96 9.33 -3.31
N LEU A 156 7.54 9.50 -2.05
CA LEU A 156 6.98 10.75 -1.52
C LEU A 156 8.07 11.58 -0.82
N PRO A 157 7.91 12.92 -0.78
CA PRO A 157 8.88 13.80 -0.15
C PRO A 157 8.98 13.60 1.37
N ASP A 158 10.14 13.98 1.91
CA ASP A 158 10.53 13.98 3.32
C ASP A 158 10.63 12.60 4.01
N LEU A 159 11.51 12.55 5.02
CA LEU A 159 11.72 11.34 5.82
C LEU A 159 10.71 11.29 6.97
N GLY A 160 9.79 10.34 6.91
CA GLY A 160 8.82 10.10 7.97
C GLY A 160 7.95 8.88 7.70
N VAL A 161 6.86 8.74 8.47
CA VAL A 161 5.94 7.61 8.35
C VAL A 161 4.55 8.07 7.98
N TRP A 162 3.91 7.26 7.16
CA TRP A 162 2.48 7.28 6.89
C TRP A 162 1.81 6.20 7.71
N ARG A 163 0.75 6.54 8.43
CA ARG A 163 0.02 5.57 9.24
C ARG A 163 -1.18 5.03 8.48
N LEU A 164 -1.12 3.75 8.10
CA LEU A 164 -2.29 3.00 7.69
C LEU A 164 -3.12 2.64 8.92
N GLU A 165 -4.43 2.91 8.87
CA GLU A 165 -5.37 2.52 9.93
C GLU A 165 -6.54 1.73 9.36
N SER A 166 -6.91 0.63 10.01
CA SER A 166 -8.11 -0.14 9.72
C SER A 166 -8.82 -0.56 11.01
N LYS A 167 -10.15 -0.46 11.01
CA LYS A 167 -11.03 -0.95 12.08
C LYS A 167 -11.73 -2.27 11.72
N SER A 168 -11.31 -2.92 10.63
CA SER A 168 -11.93 -4.15 10.12
C SER A 168 -11.33 -5.38 10.80
N TYR A 169 -12.19 -6.26 11.30
CA TYR A 169 -11.78 -7.54 11.91
C TYR A 169 -10.93 -8.39 10.95
N TYR A 170 -11.39 -8.56 9.71
CA TYR A 170 -10.66 -9.35 8.72
C TYR A 170 -9.37 -8.70 8.25
N ALA A 171 -9.32 -7.37 8.24
CA ALA A 171 -8.09 -6.67 7.93
C ALA A 171 -7.08 -6.85 9.08
N ALA A 172 -7.53 -6.86 10.34
CA ALA A 172 -6.67 -7.10 11.48
C ALA A 172 -5.98 -8.46 11.41
N ASP A 173 -6.75 -9.52 11.09
CA ASP A 173 -6.24 -10.88 10.91
C ASP A 173 -5.22 -10.99 9.76
N ALA A 174 -5.59 -10.49 8.57
CA ALA A 174 -4.71 -10.55 7.40
C ALA A 174 -3.41 -9.73 7.57
N MET A 175 -3.50 -8.57 8.22
CA MET A 175 -2.33 -7.71 8.47
C MET A 175 -1.35 -8.33 9.47
N ALA A 176 -1.85 -9.00 10.51
CA ALA A 176 -0.99 -9.70 11.47
C ALA A 176 -0.22 -10.82 10.77
N GLY A 177 -0.91 -11.71 10.05
CA GLY A 177 -0.25 -12.81 9.34
C GLY A 177 0.76 -12.36 8.28
N GLY A 178 0.45 -11.31 7.51
CA GLY A 178 1.38 -10.76 6.52
C GLY A 178 2.65 -10.18 7.14
N LEU A 179 2.52 -9.49 8.28
CA LEU A 179 3.65 -8.88 8.98
C LEU A 179 4.48 -9.89 9.75
N ASP A 180 3.88 -10.93 10.33
CA ASP A 180 4.61 -12.00 11.01
C ASP A 180 5.57 -12.73 10.06
N ILE A 181 5.12 -12.97 8.81
CA ILE A 181 5.98 -13.53 7.75
C ILE A 181 7.16 -12.59 7.45
N VAL A 182 6.90 -11.29 7.35
CA VAL A 182 7.96 -10.28 7.12
C VAL A 182 8.95 -10.23 8.28
N LEU A 183 8.45 -10.20 9.51
CA LEU A 183 9.27 -10.11 10.72
C LEU A 183 10.12 -11.37 10.89
N ALA A 184 9.56 -12.56 10.61
CA ALA A 184 10.28 -13.82 10.62
C ALA A 184 11.42 -13.83 9.59
N ALA A 185 11.21 -13.26 8.39
CA ALA A 185 12.22 -13.22 7.33
C ALA A 185 13.38 -12.22 7.61
N THR A 186 13.17 -11.23 8.49
CA THR A 186 14.12 -10.13 8.74
C THR A 186 14.68 -10.11 10.16
N GLU A 187 14.22 -11.01 11.02
CA GLU A 187 14.39 -10.95 12.48
C GLU A 187 13.94 -9.58 13.06
N GLY A 188 13.09 -8.84 12.35
CA GLY A 188 12.67 -7.48 12.69
C GLY A 188 13.80 -6.43 12.69
N ARG A 189 14.96 -6.72 12.11
CA ARG A 189 16.14 -5.82 12.17
C ARG A 189 16.33 -4.93 10.94
N SER A 190 15.79 -5.35 9.81
CA SER A 190 15.91 -4.62 8.54
C SER A 190 14.61 -3.94 8.18
N MET A 191 14.70 -2.81 7.47
CA MET A 191 13.51 -2.26 6.82
C MET A 191 13.09 -3.20 5.67
N MET A 192 11.79 -3.36 5.45
CA MET A 192 11.29 -4.30 4.45
C MET A 192 10.43 -3.57 3.41
N PRO A 193 10.84 -3.52 2.14
CA PRO A 193 9.99 -3.13 1.04
C PRO A 193 8.79 -4.07 0.91
N VAL A 194 7.60 -3.48 0.80
CA VAL A 194 6.33 -4.18 0.67
C VAL A 194 5.49 -3.56 -0.43
N ARG A 195 4.63 -4.38 -1.00
CA ARG A 195 3.51 -3.95 -1.84
C ARG A 195 2.25 -4.01 -1.02
N MET A 196 1.42 -2.98 -1.15
CA MET A 196 0.19 -2.83 -0.40
C MET A 196 -0.96 -2.56 -1.34
N TRP A 197 -2.09 -3.25 -1.17
CA TRP A 197 -3.32 -2.99 -1.93
C TRP A 197 -4.56 -3.33 -1.11
N ILE A 198 -5.72 -2.93 -1.60
CA ILE A 198 -7.02 -3.28 -1.02
C ILE A 198 -7.63 -4.39 -1.87
N GLU A 199 -7.90 -5.53 -1.25
CA GLU A 199 -8.66 -6.63 -1.85
C GLU A 199 -10.10 -6.59 -1.33
N GLN A 200 -11.09 -6.59 -2.22
CA GLN A 200 -12.50 -6.71 -1.82
C GLN A 200 -12.87 -8.18 -1.77
N ARG A 201 -13.08 -8.70 -0.56
CA ARG A 201 -13.49 -10.10 -0.36
C ARG A 201 -14.96 -10.19 -0.03
N THR A 202 -15.58 -11.32 -0.36
CA THR A 202 -16.99 -11.58 -0.07
C THR A 202 -17.13 -12.72 0.95
N ARG A 203 -18.13 -12.60 1.83
CA ARG A 203 -18.53 -13.68 2.73
C ARG A 203 -20.04 -13.68 2.90
N VAL A 204 -20.64 -14.86 2.92
CA VAL A 204 -22.04 -15.03 3.34
C VAL A 204 -22.09 -15.17 4.86
N ALA A 205 -22.79 -14.26 5.53
CA ALA A 205 -23.05 -14.32 6.96
C ALA A 205 -24.54 -14.07 7.20
N ASN A 206 -25.21 -14.94 7.96
CA ASN A 206 -26.65 -14.88 8.22
C ASN A 206 -27.49 -14.77 6.92
N GLY A 207 -27.11 -15.54 5.89
CA GLY A 207 -27.79 -15.55 4.59
C GLY A 207 -27.57 -14.30 3.73
N LYS A 208 -26.71 -13.36 4.14
CA LYS A 208 -26.38 -12.13 3.37
C LYS A 208 -24.93 -12.12 2.94
N THR A 209 -24.67 -11.90 1.66
CA THR A 209 -23.32 -11.67 1.13
C THR A 209 -22.84 -10.28 1.56
N LYS A 210 -21.70 -10.22 2.24
CA LYS A 210 -21.03 -9.00 2.65
C LYS A 210 -19.67 -8.91 1.97
N GLN A 211 -19.45 -7.81 1.27
CA GLN A 211 -18.12 -7.44 0.80
C GLN A 211 -17.37 -6.70 1.91
N PHE A 212 -16.07 -6.98 2.11
CA PHE A 212 -15.24 -6.27 3.07
C PHE A 212 -13.84 -6.00 2.49
N PRO A 213 -13.27 -4.81 2.72
CA PRO A 213 -11.92 -4.52 2.29
C PRO A 213 -10.93 -5.23 3.22
N VAL A 214 -9.98 -5.92 2.61
CA VAL A 214 -8.81 -6.50 3.27
C VAL A 214 -7.59 -5.75 2.77
N VAL A 215 -6.77 -5.27 3.69
CA VAL A 215 -5.49 -4.68 3.32
C VAL A 215 -4.47 -5.79 3.21
N MET A 216 -3.95 -5.97 2.01
CA MET A 216 -2.85 -6.90 1.77
C MET A 216 -1.54 -6.14 1.96
N VAL A 217 -0.64 -6.71 2.76
CA VAL A 217 0.73 -6.22 2.94
C VAL A 217 1.64 -7.39 2.63
N VAL A 218 2.34 -7.34 1.50
CA VAL A 218 3.13 -8.46 1.00
C VAL A 218 4.57 -8.02 0.76
N PRO A 219 5.58 -8.78 1.23
CA PRO A 219 6.98 -8.50 0.94
C PRO A 219 7.23 -8.33 -0.56
N SER A 220 7.93 -7.25 -0.93
CA SER A 220 8.36 -7.00 -2.31
C SER A 220 9.65 -7.76 -2.57
N LEU A 221 9.52 -9.05 -2.83
CA LEU A 221 10.65 -9.95 -3.13
C LEU A 221 10.65 -10.30 -4.61
N PRO A 222 11.81 -10.26 -5.29
CA PRO A 222 11.88 -10.75 -6.66
C PRO A 222 11.55 -12.24 -6.74
N LYS A 223 12.02 -13.05 -5.78
CA LYS A 223 11.73 -14.50 -5.69
C LYS A 223 11.70 -14.96 -4.23
N LEU A 224 10.73 -15.80 -3.87
CA LEU A 224 10.53 -16.30 -2.49
C LEU A 224 11.79 -16.95 -1.89
N ARG A 225 12.57 -17.66 -2.70
CA ARG A 225 13.84 -18.26 -2.28
C ARG A 225 14.81 -17.27 -1.61
N HIS A 226 14.77 -16.00 -2.00
CA HIS A 226 15.66 -14.99 -1.42
C HIS A 226 15.30 -14.69 0.04
N ALA A 227 14.03 -14.75 0.42
CA ALA A 227 13.63 -14.64 1.83
C ALA A 227 13.99 -15.87 2.66
N LEU A 228 14.11 -17.04 2.01
CA LEU A 228 14.53 -18.28 2.65
C LEU A 228 16.07 -18.43 2.73
N SER A 229 16.82 -17.57 2.03
CA SER A 229 18.29 -17.63 1.94
C SER A 229 19.00 -16.88 3.07
N GLY A 230 18.26 -16.18 3.93
CA GLY A 230 18.78 -15.33 5.00
C GLY A 230 18.32 -13.87 4.87
N PRO A 231 18.78 -12.98 5.79
CA PRO A 231 18.32 -11.60 5.87
C PRO A 231 18.64 -10.82 4.58
N ILE A 232 17.62 -10.23 3.96
CA ILE A 232 17.77 -9.39 2.77
C ILE A 232 18.14 -7.96 3.19
N SER A 233 19.08 -7.35 2.47
CA SER A 233 19.43 -5.94 2.69
C SER A 233 18.35 -5.01 2.12
N THR A 234 18.16 -3.85 2.74
CA THR A 234 17.17 -2.84 2.31
C THR A 234 17.42 -2.37 0.88
N ALA A 235 18.68 -2.13 0.52
CA ALA A 235 19.07 -1.75 -0.84
C ALA A 235 18.66 -2.81 -1.88
N ALA A 236 18.85 -4.09 -1.55
CA ALA A 236 18.54 -5.18 -2.47
C ALA A 236 17.03 -5.41 -2.63
N ALA A 237 16.23 -5.06 -1.63
CA ALA A 237 14.78 -5.15 -1.71
C ALA A 237 14.13 -3.93 -2.40
N LEU A 238 14.78 -2.76 -2.39
CA LEU A 238 14.31 -1.56 -3.11
C LEU A 238 14.64 -1.60 -4.60
N ASP A 239 15.77 -2.23 -4.95
CA ASP A 239 16.13 -2.52 -6.33
C ASP A 239 16.25 -4.05 -6.53
N PRO A 240 15.14 -4.74 -6.87
CA PRO A 240 15.16 -6.19 -7.07
C PRO A 240 16.08 -6.63 -8.22
N SER A 241 16.50 -5.73 -9.12
CA SER A 241 17.47 -6.04 -10.18
C SER A 241 18.87 -6.37 -9.62
N SER A 242 19.16 -5.92 -8.39
CA SER A 242 20.42 -6.20 -7.70
C SER A 242 20.48 -7.63 -7.11
N LEU A 243 19.33 -8.28 -6.86
CA LEU A 243 19.23 -9.64 -6.33
C LEU A 243 19.42 -10.72 -7.41
N ASP A 244 19.25 -10.35 -8.68
CA ASP A 244 19.38 -11.23 -9.85
C ASP A 244 20.73 -11.08 -10.56
N ARG A 245 21.74 -10.45 -9.94
CA ARG A 245 23.12 -10.54 -10.42
C ARG A 245 23.80 -11.77 -9.83
N PRO A 246 23.88 -12.91 -10.53
CA PRO A 246 25.02 -13.80 -10.29
C PRO A 246 26.29 -12.96 -10.49
N ALA A 247 27.29 -13.18 -9.64
CA ALA A 247 28.61 -12.60 -9.85
C ALA A 247 29.18 -13.14 -11.17
N ILE A 248 28.92 -12.43 -12.27
CA ILE A 248 29.54 -12.69 -13.55
C ILE A 248 30.87 -11.95 -13.50
N ALA A 249 31.96 -12.70 -13.46
CA ALA A 249 33.29 -12.20 -13.78
C ALA A 249 33.19 -11.39 -15.09
N ALA A 250 33.76 -10.18 -15.12
CA ALA A 250 33.70 -9.23 -16.22
C ALA A 250 33.47 -9.91 -17.58
N ALA A 251 32.27 -9.74 -18.14
CA ALA A 251 31.94 -10.30 -19.43
C ALA A 251 32.88 -9.70 -20.50
N PRO A 252 33.45 -10.51 -21.42
CA PRO A 252 34.04 -9.97 -22.63
C PRO A 252 32.96 -9.19 -23.40
N ALA A 253 33.37 -8.11 -24.06
CA ALA A 253 32.51 -7.15 -24.75
C ALA A 253 31.27 -7.81 -25.39
N GLU A 254 30.10 -7.34 -24.97
CA GLU A 254 28.80 -7.90 -25.33
C GLU A 254 28.64 -7.96 -26.85
N ARG A 255 28.34 -9.15 -27.37
CA ARG A 255 28.08 -9.40 -28.78
C ARG A 255 26.84 -8.57 -29.20
N PRO A 256 26.93 -7.72 -30.24
CA PRO A 256 25.77 -6.98 -30.73
C PRO A 256 24.61 -7.91 -31.12
N ASP A 257 23.37 -7.53 -30.80
CA ASP A 257 22.16 -8.28 -31.14
C ASP A 257 21.75 -8.04 -32.60
N TYR A 258 22.32 -8.85 -33.49
CA TYR A 258 22.04 -8.80 -34.92
C TYR A 258 20.59 -9.16 -35.28
N LEU A 259 19.86 -9.90 -34.44
CA LEU A 259 18.47 -10.24 -34.73
C LEU A 259 17.54 -9.06 -34.50
N ALA A 260 17.77 -8.30 -33.42
CA ALA A 260 17.06 -7.04 -33.18
C ALA A 260 17.31 -6.04 -34.31
N ASP A 261 18.57 -5.88 -34.74
CA ASP A 261 18.93 -5.04 -35.89
C ASP A 261 18.22 -5.48 -37.18
N ALA A 262 18.18 -6.79 -37.45
CA ALA A 262 17.54 -7.34 -38.64
C ALA A 262 16.01 -7.19 -38.63
N ARG A 263 15.35 -7.42 -37.49
CA ARG A 263 13.91 -7.11 -37.33
C ARG A 263 13.62 -5.61 -37.43
N GLY A 264 14.66 -4.80 -37.25
CA GLY A 264 14.64 -3.36 -37.43
C GLY A 264 14.51 -2.89 -38.88
N CYS A 265 14.92 -3.75 -39.82
CA CYS A 265 15.10 -3.43 -41.23
C CYS A 265 13.78 -3.47 -42.00
N SER A 266 13.60 -2.52 -42.92
CA SER A 266 12.43 -2.44 -43.81
C SER A 266 12.68 -3.07 -45.18
N THR A 267 13.91 -3.49 -45.49
CA THR A 267 14.26 -4.16 -46.75
C THR A 267 15.14 -5.38 -46.48
N ALA A 268 15.03 -6.40 -47.33
CA ALA A 268 15.88 -7.60 -47.22
C ALA A 268 17.36 -7.30 -47.47
N GLU A 269 17.68 -6.24 -48.22
CA GLU A 269 19.07 -5.82 -48.42
C GLU A 269 19.68 -5.27 -47.12
N ASP A 270 18.93 -4.50 -46.33
CA ASP A 270 19.39 -4.03 -45.02
C ASP A 270 19.64 -5.20 -44.06
N VAL A 271 18.79 -6.23 -44.08
CA VAL A 271 19.00 -7.48 -43.31
C VAL A 271 20.30 -8.19 -43.74
N ARG A 272 20.61 -8.22 -45.04
CA ARG A 272 21.88 -8.78 -45.54
C ARG A 272 23.08 -7.97 -45.06
N GLN A 273 22.97 -6.65 -44.95
CA GLN A 273 24.03 -5.81 -44.36
C GLN A 273 24.25 -6.14 -42.88
N VAL A 274 23.20 -6.43 -42.12
CA VAL A 274 23.32 -6.92 -40.74
C VAL A 274 24.09 -8.24 -40.69
N TRP A 275 23.78 -9.19 -41.58
CA TRP A 275 24.52 -10.46 -41.69
C TRP A 275 25.99 -10.26 -42.05
N HIS A 276 26.32 -9.36 -42.99
CA HIS A 276 27.71 -9.04 -43.35
C HIS A 276 28.50 -8.44 -42.18
N ARG A 277 27.88 -7.56 -41.37
CA ARG A 277 28.50 -7.03 -40.15
C ARG A 277 28.77 -8.14 -39.13
N ALA A 278 27.81 -9.05 -38.94
CA ALA A 278 27.98 -10.21 -38.07
C ALA A 278 29.10 -11.14 -38.55
N ASN A 279 29.22 -11.37 -39.85
CA ASN A 279 30.23 -12.26 -40.43
C ASN A 279 31.64 -11.65 -40.31
N LYS A 280 31.78 -10.36 -40.59
CA LYS A 280 33.05 -9.63 -40.44
C LYS A 280 33.55 -9.62 -38.98
N ALA A 281 32.63 -9.62 -38.02
CA ALA A 281 32.95 -9.74 -36.60
C ALA A 281 33.23 -11.19 -36.14
N GLY A 282 33.11 -12.17 -37.04
CA GLY A 282 33.26 -13.59 -36.72
C GLY A 282 32.10 -14.16 -35.89
N HIS A 283 30.96 -13.47 -35.85
CA HIS A 283 29.79 -13.85 -35.05
C HIS A 283 28.86 -14.83 -35.79
N VAL A 284 28.97 -14.92 -37.12
CA VAL A 284 28.27 -15.94 -37.95
C VAL A 284 29.26 -16.67 -38.85
N ALA A 285 28.93 -17.90 -39.24
CA ALA A 285 29.73 -18.71 -40.13
C ALA A 285 29.58 -18.25 -41.58
N ARG A 286 30.70 -18.22 -42.31
CA ARG A 286 30.73 -17.74 -43.70
C ARG A 286 29.91 -18.62 -44.65
N ASP A 287 29.71 -19.88 -44.31
CA ASP A 287 28.90 -20.85 -45.07
C ASP A 287 27.40 -20.81 -44.72
N GLY A 288 27.00 -19.95 -43.77
CA GLY A 288 25.60 -19.81 -43.35
C GLY A 288 25.05 -21.00 -42.57
N SER A 289 25.92 -21.90 -42.10
CA SER A 289 25.51 -23.12 -41.40
C SER A 289 25.04 -22.87 -39.96
N ASP A 290 25.38 -21.73 -39.37
CA ASP A 290 25.02 -21.40 -37.99
C ASP A 290 23.58 -20.88 -37.85
N GLU A 291 23.02 -21.08 -36.65
CA GLU A 291 21.63 -20.75 -36.33
C GLU A 291 21.31 -19.26 -36.55
N LEU A 292 22.25 -18.37 -36.21
CA LEU A 292 22.05 -16.93 -36.40
C LEU A 292 22.00 -16.56 -37.88
N SER A 293 22.88 -17.13 -38.72
CA SER A 293 22.77 -16.98 -40.17
C SER A 293 21.41 -17.40 -40.71
N GLN A 294 20.89 -18.55 -40.26
CA GLN A 294 19.61 -19.07 -40.72
C GLN A 294 18.44 -18.17 -40.30
N GLN A 295 18.46 -17.66 -39.07
CA GLN A 295 17.43 -16.74 -38.58
C GLN A 295 17.46 -15.39 -39.31
N LEU A 296 18.65 -14.84 -39.59
CA LEU A 296 18.80 -13.63 -40.40
C LEU A 296 18.30 -13.83 -41.84
N MET A 297 18.53 -15.00 -42.43
CA MET A 297 17.99 -15.36 -43.75
C MET A 297 16.47 -15.50 -43.72
N GLN A 298 15.90 -16.02 -42.63
CA GLN A 298 14.44 -16.12 -42.48
C GLN A 298 13.80 -14.74 -42.36
N ILE A 299 14.36 -13.84 -41.55
CA ILE A 299 13.88 -12.45 -41.44
C ILE A 299 13.95 -11.74 -42.80
N ALA A 300 15.02 -11.94 -43.56
CA ALA A 300 15.12 -11.38 -44.91
C ALA A 300 14.01 -11.88 -45.85
N ARG A 301 13.65 -13.18 -45.76
CA ARG A 301 12.55 -13.76 -46.53
C ARG A 301 11.19 -13.22 -46.09
N ASP A 302 10.98 -13.04 -44.79
CA ASP A 302 9.73 -12.51 -44.25
C ASP A 302 9.52 -11.05 -44.71
N VAL A 303 10.60 -10.24 -44.68
CA VAL A 303 10.60 -8.86 -45.23
C VAL A 303 10.38 -8.85 -46.75
N GLU A 304 10.99 -9.78 -47.50
CA GLU A 304 10.73 -9.96 -48.94
C GLU A 304 9.28 -10.39 -49.24
N ALA A 305 8.67 -11.15 -48.34
CA ALA A 305 7.28 -11.60 -48.44
C ALA A 305 6.26 -10.55 -47.93
N GLY A 306 6.72 -9.39 -47.45
CA GLY A 306 5.86 -8.32 -46.93
C GLY A 306 5.25 -8.62 -45.55
N ILE A 307 5.82 -9.57 -44.81
CA ILE A 307 5.40 -9.93 -43.45
C ILE A 307 6.19 -9.07 -42.47
N ASP A 308 5.52 -8.35 -41.56
CA ASP A 308 6.20 -7.55 -40.54
C ASP A 308 6.90 -8.46 -39.51
N PRO A 309 8.25 -8.48 -39.46
CA PRO A 309 9.02 -9.37 -38.60
C PRO A 309 8.99 -8.96 -37.12
N ARG A 310 8.33 -7.84 -36.76
CA ARG A 310 8.20 -7.37 -35.38
C ARG A 310 6.94 -7.87 -34.67
N THR A 311 5.85 -8.12 -35.40
CA THR A 311 4.51 -8.25 -34.81
C THR A 311 3.89 -9.64 -34.95
N GLY A 312 4.23 -10.42 -35.97
CA GLY A 312 4.03 -11.87 -36.01
C GLY A 312 2.65 -12.44 -35.62
N VAL A 313 1.54 -11.71 -35.80
CA VAL A 313 0.19 -12.18 -35.40
C VAL A 313 -0.89 -11.81 -36.42
N VAL A 314 -1.78 -12.77 -36.66
CA VAL A 314 -3.07 -12.72 -37.37
C VAL A 314 -4.16 -12.24 -36.38
N GLU A 315 -4.99 -11.28 -36.78
CA GLU A 315 -6.12 -10.75 -35.99
C GLU A 315 -7.22 -11.80 -35.78
N ASP A 316 -7.82 -11.82 -34.58
CA ASP A 316 -9.29 -11.93 -34.48
C ASP A 316 -9.83 -11.33 -33.16
N ASP A 317 -11.11 -11.00 -33.23
CA ASP A 317 -11.91 -10.00 -32.51
C ASP A 317 -12.49 -10.37 -31.12
N ASP A 318 -13.03 -9.32 -30.47
CA ASP A 318 -14.29 -9.24 -29.72
C ASP A 318 -14.34 -9.10 -28.16
N GLN A 319 -14.66 -7.84 -27.78
CA GLN A 319 -15.84 -7.30 -27.05
C GLN A 319 -16.11 -7.53 -25.54
N ASP A 320 -16.22 -6.37 -24.85
CA ASP A 320 -17.28 -5.88 -23.92
C ASP A 320 -17.70 -6.71 -22.68
N GLY A 321 -18.05 -6.19 -21.49
CA GLY A 321 -18.30 -4.85 -20.93
C GLY A 321 -19.15 -4.99 -19.64
N ASP A 322 -18.92 -4.11 -18.63
CA ASP A 322 -19.75 -3.57 -17.50
C ASP A 322 -20.83 -4.44 -16.76
N GLU A 323 -21.25 -4.27 -15.48
CA GLU A 323 -21.59 -3.08 -14.69
C GLU A 323 -21.86 -3.46 -13.19
N LEU A 324 -22.04 -2.46 -12.30
CA LEU A 324 -21.90 -2.48 -10.83
C LEU A 324 -23.20 -2.47 -9.99
N ASP A 325 -23.06 -3.14 -8.85
CA ASP A 325 -23.62 -3.04 -7.48
C ASP A 325 -24.39 -1.78 -7.00
N ALA A 326 -25.36 -2.04 -6.12
CA ALA A 326 -26.02 -1.07 -5.23
C ALA A 326 -25.99 -1.53 -3.74
N ASP A 327 -25.18 -0.81 -2.94
CA ASP A 327 -25.23 -0.45 -1.51
C ASP A 327 -25.90 -1.37 -0.45
N GLY A 328 -25.39 -1.50 0.78
CA GLY A 328 -24.34 -0.80 1.50
C GLY A 328 -24.40 -1.14 3.00
N ALA A 329 -23.25 -1.12 3.69
CA ALA A 329 -23.17 -1.10 5.14
C ALA A 329 -22.14 -0.05 5.55
N VAL A 330 -22.59 0.82 6.45
CA VAL A 330 -22.07 2.14 6.77
C VAL A 330 -21.42 2.15 8.16
N GLU A 331 -20.27 2.82 8.28
CA GLU A 331 -19.76 3.44 9.51
C GLU A 331 -20.81 4.43 10.09
N ALA A 332 -21.56 3.97 11.09
CA ALA A 332 -22.24 4.85 12.02
C ALA A 332 -21.38 4.93 13.29
N GLU A 333 -20.63 6.02 13.45
CA GLU A 333 -20.28 6.51 14.78
C GLU A 333 -21.55 7.06 15.45
N ILE A 334 -21.62 6.88 16.77
CA ILE A 334 -22.79 7.16 17.59
C ILE A 334 -22.91 8.67 17.74
N VAL A 335 -24.07 9.23 17.38
CA VAL A 335 -24.49 10.58 17.78
C VAL A 335 -25.10 10.44 19.17
N GLU A 336 -24.54 11.13 20.16
CA GLU A 336 -25.29 11.52 21.35
C GLU A 336 -25.54 13.02 21.27
N ASP A 337 -26.78 13.40 21.55
CA ASP A 337 -27.30 14.75 21.47
C ASP A 337 -26.47 15.71 22.34
N ALA A 338 -26.02 16.81 21.75
CA ALA A 338 -25.42 17.90 22.49
C ALA A 338 -26.53 18.65 23.25
N GLU A 339 -26.56 18.48 24.57
CA GLU A 339 -27.19 19.46 25.46
C GLU A 339 -26.54 20.84 25.25
N PRO A 340 -27.30 21.95 25.29
CA PRO A 340 -26.76 23.28 25.08
C PRO A 340 -25.73 23.64 26.16
N PRO A 341 -24.71 24.45 25.84
CA PRO A 341 -23.56 24.66 26.71
C PRO A 341 -23.98 25.30 28.05
N THR A 342 -23.77 24.56 29.14
CA THR A 342 -23.75 25.10 30.49
C THR A 342 -22.66 26.16 30.57
N ALA A 343 -23.06 27.37 30.97
CA ALA A 343 -22.20 28.53 31.09
C ALA A 343 -20.93 28.22 31.91
N TRP A 344 -19.79 28.67 31.40
CA TRP A 344 -18.51 28.61 32.09
C TRP A 344 -18.56 29.43 33.38
N PRO A 345 -18.05 28.94 34.52
CA PRO A 345 -17.89 29.77 35.71
C PRO A 345 -16.87 30.88 35.44
N ALA A 346 -17.20 32.09 35.89
CA ALA A 346 -16.40 33.29 35.71
C ALA A 346 -14.96 33.09 36.21
N VAL A 347 -13.99 33.27 35.31
CA VAL A 347 -12.58 33.32 35.63
C VAL A 347 -12.32 34.50 36.57
N ALA A 348 -11.57 34.22 37.64
CA ALA A 348 -11.16 35.18 38.67
C ALA A 348 -10.64 36.49 38.08
N GLN A 349 -11.15 37.61 38.58
CA GLN A 349 -10.62 38.93 38.26
C GLN A 349 -9.19 39.07 38.80
N PRO A 350 -8.24 39.59 38.00
CA PRO A 350 -6.96 40.02 38.54
C PRO A 350 -7.19 41.20 39.49
N GLY A 351 -6.73 41.05 40.73
CA GLY A 351 -6.84 42.07 41.77
C GLY A 351 -6.30 43.41 41.28
N GLY A 352 -7.17 44.41 41.29
CA GLY A 352 -6.78 45.81 41.14
C GLY A 352 -5.88 46.20 42.31
N GLY A 353 -4.65 46.57 41.98
CA GLY A 353 -3.82 47.36 42.89
C GLY A 353 -4.45 48.74 43.05
N ALA A 354 -4.72 49.11 44.29
CA ALA A 354 -5.04 50.48 44.67
C ALA A 354 -4.20 50.87 45.89
N ALA A 355 -3.52 52.00 45.73
CA ALA A 355 -2.90 52.87 46.73
C ALA A 355 -1.70 52.33 47.53
#